data_AF-A0A7J7LX01-F1
#
_entry.id   AF-A0A7J7LX01-F1
#
_cell.length_a   1.000
_cell.length_b   1.000
_cell.length_c   1.000
_cell.angle_alpha   90.00
_cell.angle_beta   90.00
_cell.angle_gamma   90.00
#
_symmetry.space_group_name_H-M   'P 1'
#
loop_
_entity.id
_entity.type
_entity.pdbx_description
1 polymer ?
#
loop_
_entity_poly.entity_id
_entity_poly.type
_entity_poly.pdbx_seq_one_letter_code
_entity_poly.pdbx_strand_id
1 'polypeptide(L)'
;MDAGLSFRSHRTISSPLKYTWSNEELRLAAGNGGVTHMRHHLQLSSSYAGVPGSISTRDNCGEPLATSYHSKFMGTVDYIWHSKELIPLGVVETLPLDVLRKSGGLPSEKWGSDHLALVSKLAFVDDHSGT
;
A
#
# COMPACT_ATOMS: atom_id res chain seq x y z
N MET A 1 -21.49 42.25 29.08
CA MET A 1 -21.18 42.83 27.76
C MET A 1 -21.19 41.69 26.79
N ASP A 2 -22.25 41.63 26.00
CA ASP A 2 -22.61 40.53 25.11
C ASP A 2 -21.82 40.67 23.81
N ALA A 3 -21.04 39.66 23.44
CA ALA A 3 -20.37 39.60 22.14
C ALA A 3 -20.83 38.32 21.45
N GLY A 4 -21.99 38.41 20.80
CA GLY A 4 -22.53 37.37 19.95
C GLY A 4 -21.63 37.12 18.75
N LEU A 5 -20.81 36.08 18.82
CA LEU A 5 -20.11 35.53 17.66
C LEU A 5 -21.00 34.51 16.95
N SER A 6 -21.76 35.00 15.98
CA SER A 6 -22.45 34.18 14.99
C SER A 6 -21.42 33.51 14.07
N PHE A 7 -21.00 32.29 14.42
CA PHE A 7 -20.21 31.46 13.50
C PHE A 7 -21.14 30.88 12.43
N ARG A 8 -21.03 31.46 11.23
CA ARG A 8 -21.67 30.96 10.01
C ARG A 8 -21.24 29.51 9.80
N SER A 9 -22.20 28.59 9.85
CA SER A 9 -22.03 27.22 9.39
C SER A 9 -21.73 27.27 7.89
N HIS A 10 -20.45 27.16 7.52
CA HIS A 10 -20.07 26.86 6.16
C HIS A 10 -20.50 25.43 5.89
N ARG A 11 -21.67 25.28 5.26
CA ARG A 11 -22.02 24.03 4.58
C ARG A 11 -21.00 23.84 3.46
N THR A 12 -19.99 23.02 3.72
CA THR A 12 -19.13 22.48 2.67
C THR A 12 -20.02 21.62 1.80
N ILE A 13 -20.43 22.14 0.65
CA ILE A 13 -21.05 21.34 -0.40
C ILE A 13 -19.94 20.39 -0.86
N SER A 14 -19.94 19.17 -0.34
CA SER A 14 -19.18 18.08 -0.91
C SER A 14 -19.69 17.89 -2.33
N SER A 15 -18.91 18.34 -3.31
CA SER A 15 -19.17 18.02 -4.71
C SER A 15 -19.19 16.50 -4.85
N PRO A 16 -20.27 15.88 -5.35
CA PRO A 16 -20.29 14.44 -5.55
C PRO A 16 -19.22 14.08 -6.59
N LEU A 17 -18.24 13.29 -6.17
CA LEU A 17 -17.38 12.42 -6.96
C LEU A 17 -17.08 12.87 -8.40
N LYS A 18 -16.08 13.73 -8.58
CA LYS A 18 -15.53 14.09 -9.90
C LYS A 18 -14.77 12.93 -10.59
N TYR A 19 -14.73 11.75 -9.99
CA TYR A 19 -13.91 10.60 -10.39
C TYR A 19 -14.70 9.28 -10.39
N THR A 20 -15.95 9.29 -10.87
CA THR A 20 -16.69 8.04 -11.14
C THR A 20 -16.45 7.55 -12.56
N TRP A 21 -16.22 6.25 -12.68
CA TRP A 21 -16.11 5.56 -13.95
C TRP A 21 -17.49 5.52 -14.63
N SER A 22 -17.51 5.71 -15.96
CA SER A 22 -18.68 5.46 -16.79
C SER A 22 -19.01 3.97 -16.84
N ASN A 23 -20.25 3.64 -17.19
CA ASN A 23 -20.67 2.24 -17.37
C ASN A 23 -19.85 1.51 -18.44
N GLU A 24 -19.36 2.24 -19.45
CA GLU A 24 -18.49 1.69 -20.48
C GLU A 24 -17.09 1.39 -19.96
N GLU A 25 -16.48 2.31 -19.19
CA GLU A 25 -15.18 2.07 -18.55
C GLU A 25 -15.24 0.90 -17.56
N LEU A 26 -16.32 0.81 -16.77
CA LEU A 26 -16.55 -0.33 -15.89
C LEU A 26 -16.69 -1.65 -16.67
N ARG A 27 -17.45 -1.65 -17.76
CA ARG A 27 -17.61 -2.84 -18.62
C ARG A 27 -16.30 -3.26 -19.27
N LEU A 28 -15.49 -2.30 -19.73
CA LEU A 28 -14.18 -2.57 -20.33
C LEU A 28 -13.20 -3.14 -19.30
N ALA A 29 -13.13 -2.57 -18.09
CA ALA A 29 -12.25 -3.06 -17.04
C ALA A 29 -12.70 -4.39 -16.41
N ALA A 30 -14.02 -4.62 -16.28
CA ALA A 30 -14.58 -5.85 -15.73
C ALA A 30 -14.79 -6.96 -16.79
N GLY A 31 -14.66 -6.65 -18.08
CA GLY A 31 -14.87 -7.57 -19.20
C GLY A 31 -16.34 -7.88 -19.53
N ASN A 32 -17.31 -7.50 -18.69
CA ASN A 32 -18.74 -7.65 -18.96
C ASN A 32 -19.59 -6.64 -18.17
N GLY A 33 -20.78 -6.33 -18.67
CA GLY A 33 -21.75 -5.45 -17.99
C GLY A 33 -22.40 -6.14 -16.80
N GLY A 34 -22.62 -5.41 -15.70
CA GLY A 34 -23.28 -5.92 -14.50
C GLY A 34 -22.42 -6.80 -13.59
N VAL A 35 -21.14 -7.00 -13.91
CA VAL A 35 -20.17 -7.67 -13.02
C VAL A 35 -19.77 -6.72 -11.92
N THR A 36 -20.11 -7.07 -10.68
CA THR A 36 -19.76 -6.31 -9.47
C THR A 36 -18.66 -6.97 -8.64
N HIS A 37 -18.19 -8.16 -9.05
CA HIS A 37 -17.20 -8.94 -8.34
C HIS A 37 -16.09 -9.38 -9.29
N MET A 38 -14.86 -8.94 -9.03
CA MET A 38 -13.67 -9.45 -9.71
C MET A 38 -13.11 -10.63 -8.91
N ARG A 39 -12.77 -11.72 -9.59
CA ARG A 39 -12.13 -12.90 -8.96
C ARG A 39 -10.90 -13.29 -9.78
N HIS A 40 -9.85 -13.71 -9.09
CA HIS A 40 -8.68 -14.35 -9.69
C HIS A 40 -8.44 -15.71 -9.01
N HIS A 41 -7.76 -16.62 -9.70
CA HIS A 41 -7.41 -17.94 -9.16
C HIS A 41 -6.05 -17.98 -8.45
N LEU A 42 -5.27 -16.89 -8.53
CA LEU A 42 -3.94 -16.81 -7.92
C LEU A 42 -4.07 -16.77 -6.39
N GLN A 43 -3.36 -17.64 -5.69
CA GLN A 43 -3.27 -17.64 -4.24
C GLN A 43 -2.04 -16.82 -3.84
N LEU A 44 -2.19 -15.50 -3.83
CA LEU A 44 -1.10 -14.58 -3.56
C LEU A 44 -1.01 -14.23 -2.08
N SER A 45 0.20 -14.16 -1.58
CA SER A 45 0.54 -13.66 -0.24
C SER A 45 1.64 -12.61 -0.35
N SER A 46 1.66 -11.64 0.55
CA SER A 46 2.72 -10.64 0.57
C SER A 46 3.97 -11.21 1.21
N SER A 47 5.12 -11.02 0.57
CA SER A 47 6.41 -11.42 1.14
C SER A 47 6.71 -10.70 2.45
N TYR A 48 6.26 -9.46 2.59
CA TYR A 48 6.55 -8.64 3.75
C TYR A 48 5.67 -8.99 4.95
N ALA A 49 4.39 -9.28 4.72
CA ALA A 49 3.51 -9.81 5.76
C ALA A 49 3.92 -11.24 6.20
N GLY A 50 4.51 -12.03 5.30
CA GLY A 50 4.93 -13.41 5.57
C GLY A 50 6.23 -13.56 6.36
N VAL A 51 7.01 -12.48 6.54
CA VAL A 51 8.29 -12.49 7.27
C VAL A 51 8.19 -11.63 8.53
N PRO A 52 8.61 -12.11 9.70
CA PRO A 52 8.62 -11.30 10.92
C PRO A 52 9.45 -10.02 10.76
N GLY A 53 8.86 -8.88 11.13
CA GLY A 53 9.54 -7.58 11.12
C GLY A 53 9.42 -6.84 12.46
N SER A 54 9.94 -5.62 12.50
CA SER A 54 9.91 -4.77 13.70
C SER A 54 8.64 -3.92 13.77
N ILE A 55 8.10 -3.70 14.97
CA ILE A 55 6.97 -2.77 15.18
C ILE A 55 7.29 -1.31 14.78
N SER A 56 8.58 -0.96 14.64
CA SER A 56 9.01 0.37 14.21
C SER A 56 8.94 0.58 12.71
N THR A 57 8.82 -0.50 11.95
CA THR A 57 8.83 -0.53 10.47
C THR A 57 7.58 -1.20 9.91
N ARG A 58 6.83 -1.97 10.72
CA ARG A 58 5.66 -2.75 10.31
C ARG A 58 4.35 -2.25 10.90
N ASP A 59 3.27 -2.41 10.13
CA ASP A 59 1.90 -2.26 10.60
C ASP A 59 1.36 -3.57 11.23
N ASN A 60 0.09 -3.56 11.63
CA ASN A 60 -0.57 -4.72 12.24
C ASN A 60 -0.80 -5.91 11.27
N CYS A 61 -0.66 -5.68 9.97
CA CYS A 61 -0.75 -6.70 8.93
C CYS A 61 0.63 -7.26 8.55
N GLY A 62 1.71 -6.73 9.12
CA GLY A 62 3.09 -7.09 8.80
C GLY A 62 3.66 -6.36 7.57
N GLU A 63 2.92 -5.43 6.99
CA GLU A 63 3.41 -4.62 5.87
C GLU A 63 4.31 -3.47 6.35
N PRO A 64 5.19 -2.92 5.51
CA PRO A 64 5.90 -1.69 5.84
C PRO A 64 4.91 -0.59 6.29
N LEU A 65 5.33 0.29 7.20
CA LEU A 65 4.56 1.49 7.57
C LEU A 65 4.49 2.51 6.41
N ALA A 66 5.53 2.56 5.60
CA ALA A 66 5.56 3.34 4.37
C ALA A 66 6.53 2.73 3.35
N THR A 67 6.12 2.74 2.09
CA THR A 67 6.98 2.48 0.92
C THR A 67 7.11 3.73 0.05
N SER A 68 6.23 4.71 0.20
CA SER A 68 6.33 6.04 -0.41
C SER A 68 6.16 7.12 0.65
N TYR A 69 6.96 8.19 0.54
CA TYR A 69 6.83 9.34 1.44
C TYR A 69 7.21 10.67 0.77
N HIS A 70 6.23 11.54 0.58
CA HIS A 70 6.43 12.91 0.08
C HIS A 70 5.43 13.87 0.74
N SER A 71 5.45 15.15 0.33
CA SER A 71 4.68 16.24 0.97
C SER A 71 3.15 16.07 1.00
N LYS A 72 2.60 15.11 0.25
CA LYS A 72 1.15 14.88 0.16
C LYS A 72 0.73 13.47 0.58
N PHE A 73 1.67 12.55 0.78
CA PHE A 73 1.37 11.16 1.04
C PHE A 73 2.50 10.48 1.81
N MET A 74 2.13 9.61 2.74
CA MET A 74 3.02 8.69 3.40
C MET A 74 2.26 7.39 3.63
N GLY A 75 2.76 6.29 3.10
CA GLY A 75 2.10 5.00 3.27
C GLY A 75 2.67 3.94 2.34
N THR A 76 2.05 2.78 2.43
CA THR A 76 2.45 1.60 1.66
C THR A 76 1.59 1.46 0.42
N VAL A 77 2.25 1.45 -0.72
CA VAL A 77 1.65 1.33 -2.06
C VAL A 77 2.43 0.39 -2.97
N ASP A 78 3.59 -0.08 -2.52
CA ASP A 78 4.45 -1.03 -3.21
C ASP A 78 4.38 -2.38 -2.50
N TYR A 79 4.35 -3.47 -3.26
CA TYR A 79 4.19 -4.82 -2.72
C TYR A 79 4.98 -5.83 -3.55
N ILE A 80 5.49 -6.86 -2.87
CA ILE A 80 6.00 -8.07 -3.53
C ILE A 80 5.05 -9.21 -3.15
N TRP A 81 4.29 -9.68 -4.14
CA TRP A 81 3.39 -10.82 -4.00
C TRP A 81 4.08 -12.09 -4.47
N HIS A 82 3.85 -13.19 -3.77
CA HIS A 82 4.33 -14.51 -4.16
C HIS A 82 3.18 -15.53 -4.10
N SER A 83 3.31 -16.58 -4.91
CA SER A 83 2.43 -17.74 -4.86
C SER A 83 2.94 -18.77 -3.84
N LYS A 84 2.15 -19.82 -3.58
CA LYS A 84 2.45 -20.86 -2.59
C LYS A 84 3.71 -21.68 -2.89
N GLU A 85 4.16 -21.69 -4.15
CA GLU A 85 5.37 -22.38 -4.60
C GLU A 85 6.65 -21.65 -4.20
N LEU A 86 6.53 -20.41 -3.69
CA LEU A 86 7.63 -19.60 -3.20
C LEU A 86 7.44 -19.30 -1.72
N ILE A 87 8.49 -19.48 -0.93
CA ILE A 87 8.55 -19.14 0.49
C ILE A 87 9.46 -17.93 0.67
N PRO A 88 8.99 -16.83 1.28
CA PRO A 88 9.84 -15.72 1.66
C PRO A 88 10.70 -16.11 2.86
N LEU A 89 12.01 -16.17 2.64
CA LEU A 89 13.00 -16.51 3.67
C LEU A 89 13.49 -15.28 4.43
N GLY A 90 13.28 -14.08 3.88
CA GLY A 90 13.73 -12.83 4.48
C GLY A 90 13.42 -11.64 3.58
N VAL A 91 13.40 -10.46 4.18
CA VAL A 91 13.15 -9.19 3.50
C VAL A 91 14.11 -8.12 4.00
N VAL A 92 14.36 -7.10 3.19
CA VAL A 92 15.03 -5.87 3.65
C VAL A 92 13.97 -4.98 4.27
N GLU A 93 14.13 -4.66 5.56
CA GLU A 93 13.26 -3.73 6.27
C GLU A 93 13.30 -2.33 5.64
N THR A 94 12.16 -1.65 5.63
CA THR A 94 12.12 -0.22 5.30
C THR A 94 12.68 0.61 6.46
N LEU A 95 12.85 1.91 6.22
CA LEU A 95 13.30 2.81 7.27
C LEU A 95 12.25 2.92 8.39
N PRO A 96 12.65 2.98 9.67
CA PRO A 96 11.75 3.26 10.76
C PRO A 96 10.99 4.58 10.55
N LEU A 97 9.74 4.63 11.01
CA LEU A 97 8.86 5.78 10.76
C LEU A 97 9.41 7.10 11.29
N ASP A 98 10.11 7.08 12.42
CA ASP A 98 10.73 8.28 12.99
C ASP A 98 11.92 8.76 12.16
N VAL A 99 12.71 7.84 11.59
CA VAL A 99 13.81 8.14 10.67
C VAL A 99 13.30 8.72 9.35
N LEU A 100 12.25 8.12 8.79
CA LEU A 100 11.55 8.66 7.61
C LEU A 100 11.07 10.08 7.87
N ARG A 101 10.34 10.32 8.96
CA ARG A 101 9.82 11.66 9.29
C ARG A 101 10.94 12.69 9.45
N LYS A 102 12.08 12.30 10.02
CA LYS A 102 13.27 13.16 10.13
C LYS A 102 13.88 13.55 8.78
N SER A 103 13.63 12.81 7.70
CA SER A 103 14.09 13.19 6.35
C SER A 103 13.34 14.38 5.76
N GLY A 104 12.16 14.71 6.30
CA GLY A 104 11.30 15.78 5.77
C GLY A 104 10.54 15.40 4.48
N GLY A 105 10.58 14.13 4.09
CA GLY A 105 10.05 13.63 2.82
C GLY A 105 11.13 13.08 1.91
N LEU A 106 10.70 12.50 0.79
CA LEU A 106 11.53 11.99 -0.29
C LEU A 106 10.98 12.53 -1.64
N PRO A 107 11.81 12.62 -2.70
CA PRO A 107 13.26 12.42 -2.70
C PRO A 107 13.99 13.49 -1.86
N SER A 108 15.26 13.25 -1.57
CA SER A 108 16.15 14.18 -0.86
C SER A 108 17.57 14.08 -1.43
N GLU A 109 18.50 14.91 -0.96
CA GLU A 109 19.90 14.86 -1.39
C GLU A 109 20.54 13.45 -1.25
N LYS A 110 20.09 12.67 -0.25
CA LYS A 110 20.58 11.30 -0.01
C LYS A 110 19.77 10.23 -0.74
N TRP A 111 18.57 10.54 -1.20
CA TRP A 111 17.60 9.57 -1.70
C TRP A 111 16.98 10.06 -2.99
N GLY A 112 17.35 9.46 -4.12
CA GLY A 112 16.92 9.91 -5.45
C GLY A 112 15.47 9.56 -5.83
N SER A 113 14.74 8.83 -4.98
CA SER A 113 13.36 8.38 -5.20
C SER A 113 12.49 8.78 -4.00
N ASP A 114 11.21 9.05 -4.24
CA ASP A 114 10.18 9.17 -3.20
C ASP A 114 9.68 7.83 -2.65
N HIS A 115 10.04 6.74 -3.33
CA HIS A 115 9.76 5.36 -2.91
C HIS A 115 11.00 4.67 -2.32
N LEU A 116 10.77 3.88 -1.28
CA LEU A 116 11.75 2.96 -0.69
C LEU A 116 11.71 1.62 -1.45
N ALA A 117 12.89 1.13 -1.81
CA ALA A 117 13.00 -0.16 -2.50
C ALA A 117 12.55 -1.31 -1.60
N LEU A 118 11.77 -2.22 -2.19
CA LEU A 118 11.38 -3.49 -1.60
C LEU A 118 12.29 -4.60 -2.10
N VAL A 119 12.72 -5.48 -1.18
CA VAL A 119 13.60 -6.61 -1.50
C VAL A 119 13.17 -7.82 -0.68
N SER A 120 12.94 -8.94 -1.34
CA SER A 120 12.58 -10.23 -0.74
C SER A 120 13.52 -11.33 -1.23
N LYS A 121 14.00 -12.17 -0.30
CA LYS A 121 14.69 -13.42 -0.59
C LYS A 121 13.65 -14.54 -0.59
N LEU A 122 13.50 -15.20 -1.74
CA LEU A 122 12.52 -16.27 -1.94
C LEU A 122 13.24 -17.61 -2.20
N ALA A 123 12.62 -18.70 -1.77
CA ALA A 123 13.01 -20.06 -2.13
C ALA A 123 11.82 -20.81 -2.73
N PHE A 124 12.10 -21.76 -3.63
CA PHE A 124 11.08 -22.68 -4.12
C PHE A 124 10.75 -23.72 -3.05
N VAL A 125 9.49 -24.13 -3.00
CA VAL A 125 9.08 -25.33 -2.27
C VAL A 125 9.57 -26.55 -3.04
N ASP A 126 10.25 -27.49 -2.37
CA ASP A 126 10.61 -28.76 -3.00
C ASP A 126 9.36 -29.60 -3.22
N ASP A 127 9.09 -29.98 -4.48
CA ASP A 127 8.11 -31.01 -4.79
C ASP A 127 8.71 -32.38 -4.44
N HIS A 128 8.55 -32.82 -3.19
CA HIS A 128 8.80 -34.22 -2.81
C HIS A 128 7.69 -35.16 -3.34
N SER A 129 7.27 -35.00 -4.58
CA SER A 129 6.48 -35.99 -5.32
C SER A 129 7.40 -36.81 -6.22
N GLY A 130 8.36 -37.50 -5.61
CA GLY A 130 9.21 -38.51 -6.24
C GLY A 130 9.04 -39.83 -5.52
N THR A 131 7.86 -40.45 -5.66
CA THR A 131 7.69 -41.90 -5.52
C THR A 131 8.10 -42.59 -6.80
#